data_AF-A0A1V5AHP7-F1
#
_entry.id   AF-A0A1V5AHP7-F1
#
_cell.length_a   1.000
_cell.length_b   1.000
_cell.length_c   1.000
_cell.angle_alpha   90.00
_cell.angle_beta   90.00
_cell.angle_gamma   90.00
#
_symmetry.space_group_name_H-M   'P 1'
#
loop_
_entity.id
_entity.type
_entity.pdbx_description
1 polymer ?
#
loop_
_entity_poly.entity_id
_entity_poly.type
_entity_poly.pdbx_seq_one_letter_code
_entity_poly.pdbx_strand_id
1 'polypeptide(L)'
;MGEMRELVILEEDLRDHLTERLRLQGSSAQDVEKLGLPFLFASGSELLRTYILAQSEFTASLPDKYRLPQRGYVWYMFSQSVREIRVTSEGMVIKYELLDEYRLPFKQFYL
;
A
#
# COMPACT_ATOMS: atom_id res chain seq x y z
N MET A 1 6.13 -2.53 -22.59
CA MET A 1 6.77 -2.63 -21.26
C MET A 1 6.77 -1.23 -20.70
N GLY A 2 6.06 -1.04 -19.58
CA GLY A 2 5.98 0.22 -18.88
C GLY A 2 7.30 0.56 -18.20
N GLU A 3 7.43 1.81 -17.77
CA GLU A 3 8.57 2.27 -16.98
C GLU A 3 8.54 1.65 -15.58
N MET A 4 9.68 1.13 -15.13
CA MET A 4 9.82 0.59 -13.78
C MET A 4 9.87 1.74 -12.77
N ARG A 5 8.96 1.71 -11.81
CA ARG A 5 8.83 2.69 -10.73
C ARG A 5 9.31 2.07 -9.43
N GLU A 6 9.87 2.90 -8.57
CA GLU A 6 10.33 2.51 -7.24
C GLU A 6 9.63 3.37 -6.18
N LEU A 7 8.94 2.71 -5.26
CA LEU A 7 8.36 3.32 -4.07
C LEU A 7 9.21 2.94 -2.87
N VAL A 8 9.76 3.94 -2.19
CA VAL A 8 10.52 3.79 -0.95
C VAL A 8 9.64 4.28 0.20
N ILE A 9 9.46 3.43 1.20
CA ILE A 9 8.72 3.73 2.43
C ILE A 9 9.68 3.54 3.59
N LEU A 10 9.98 4.61 4.32
CA LEU A 10 10.73 4.54 5.56
C LEU A 10 9.80 4.17 6.72
N GLU A 11 10.35 3.48 7.70
CA GLU A 11 9.59 3.08 8.88
C GLU A 11 9.11 4.30 9.68
N GLU A 12 9.94 5.35 9.77
CA GLU A 12 9.59 6.63 10.41
C GLU A 12 8.42 7.34 9.71
N ASP A 13 8.45 7.46 8.37
CA ASP A 13 7.38 8.13 7.61
C ASP A 13 6.02 7.42 7.78
N LEU A 14 6.04 6.09 7.82
CA LEU A 14 4.84 5.31 8.09
C LEU A 14 4.34 5.54 9.51
N ARG A 15 5.25 5.57 10.50
CA ARG A 15 4.93 5.77 11.90
C ARG A 15 4.30 7.13 12.16
N ASP A 16 4.86 8.18 11.57
CA ASP A 16 4.31 9.54 11.64
C ASP A 16 2.90 9.57 11.04
N HIS A 17 2.73 8.97 9.85
CA HIS A 17 1.42 8.86 9.22
C HIS A 17 0.39 8.12 10.08
N LEU A 18 0.77 6.99 10.68
CA LEU A 18 -0.14 6.21 11.53
C LEU A 18 -0.53 6.98 12.78
N THR A 19 0.42 7.68 13.40
CA THR A 19 0.19 8.50 14.61
C THR A 19 -0.79 9.62 14.33
N GLU A 20 -0.59 10.37 13.24
CA GLU A 20 -1.50 11.42 12.79
C GLU A 20 -2.88 10.88 12.45
N ARG A 21 -2.94 9.83 11.61
CA ARG A 21 -4.19 9.27 11.10
C ARG A 21 -5.06 8.68 12.20
N LEU A 22 -4.46 8.00 13.17
CA LEU A 22 -5.18 7.35 14.27
C LEU A 22 -5.47 8.31 15.43
N ARG A 23 -4.98 9.57 15.37
CA ARG A 23 -5.14 10.59 16.42
C ARG A 23 -4.75 10.04 17.81
N LEU A 24 -3.71 9.21 17.86
CA LEU A 24 -3.36 8.49 19.08
C LEU A 24 -2.83 9.47 20.12
N GLN A 25 -3.27 9.29 21.37
CA GLN A 25 -2.78 10.05 22.51
C GLN A 25 -2.34 9.08 23.61
N GLY A 26 -1.32 9.47 24.38
CA GLY A 26 -0.84 8.69 25.53
C GLY A 26 -0.31 7.30 25.16
N SER A 27 -0.67 6.28 25.94
CA SER A 27 -0.13 4.92 25.82
C SER A 27 -0.44 4.22 24.49
N SER A 28 -1.52 4.62 23.79
CA SER A 28 -1.88 4.01 22.50
C SER A 28 -0.94 4.40 21.37
N ALA A 29 -0.27 5.55 21.46
CA ALA A 29 0.80 5.92 20.52
C ALA A 29 2.00 4.98 20.67
N GLN A 30 2.39 4.67 21.93
CA GLN A 30 3.49 3.77 22.26
C GLN A 30 3.28 2.32 21.80
N ASP A 31 2.03 1.89 21.63
CA ASP A 31 1.75 0.54 21.11
C ASP A 31 1.90 0.48 19.58
N VAL A 32 1.64 1.58 18.87
CA VAL A 32 1.98 1.69 17.44
C VAL A 32 3.49 1.72 17.24
N GLU A 33 4.23 2.30 18.19
CA GLU A 33 5.70 2.31 18.13
C GLU A 33 6.33 0.91 18.14
N LYS A 34 5.60 -0.10 18.62
CA LYS A 34 6.05 -1.51 18.66
C LYS A 34 5.71 -2.27 17.38
N LEU A 35 4.91 -1.70 16.49
CA LEU A 35 4.52 -2.35 15.23
C LEU A 35 5.64 -2.21 14.20
N GLY A 36 6.44 -3.24 14.05
CA GLY A 36 7.48 -3.28 13.02
C GLY A 36 6.90 -3.37 11.61
N LEU A 37 7.51 -2.64 10.67
CA LEU A 37 7.15 -2.65 9.25
C LEU A 37 7.10 -4.07 8.64
N PRO A 38 8.05 -5.00 8.92
CA PRO A 38 7.95 -6.38 8.45
C PRO A 38 6.67 -7.10 8.91
N PHE A 39 6.24 -6.86 10.15
CA PHE A 39 5.02 -7.47 10.68
C PHE A 39 3.77 -6.86 10.04
N LEU A 40 3.71 -5.54 9.87
CA LEU A 40 2.61 -4.87 9.16
C LEU A 40 2.46 -5.39 7.73
N PHE A 41 3.58 -5.65 7.06
CA PHE A 41 3.60 -6.25 5.73
C PHE A 41 3.07 -7.69 5.76
N ALA A 42 3.67 -8.56 6.59
CA ALA A 42 3.32 -9.98 6.64
C ALA A 42 1.87 -10.24 7.11
N SER A 43 1.34 -9.39 7.99
CA SER A 43 -0.05 -9.47 8.47
C SER A 43 -1.08 -9.02 7.44
N GLY A 44 -0.65 -8.38 6.34
CA GLY A 44 -1.56 -7.82 5.35
C GLY A 44 -2.33 -6.60 5.87
N SER A 45 -1.71 -5.80 6.74
CA SER A 45 -2.31 -4.63 7.38
C SER A 45 -2.99 -3.69 6.37
N GLU A 46 -4.29 -3.43 6.56
CA GLU A 46 -5.05 -2.50 5.71
C GLU A 46 -4.53 -1.06 5.82
N LEU A 47 -3.95 -0.71 6.99
CA LEU A 47 -3.31 0.59 7.19
C LEU A 47 -2.09 0.73 6.28
N LEU A 48 -1.23 -0.30 6.23
CA LEU A 48 -0.05 -0.30 5.37
C LEU A 48 -0.46 -0.32 3.89
N ARG A 49 -1.46 -1.11 3.50
CA ARG A 49 -1.97 -1.13 2.11
C ARG A 49 -2.50 0.24 1.69
N THR A 50 -3.27 0.89 2.56
CA THR A 50 -3.77 2.25 2.30
C THR A 50 -2.62 3.23 2.14
N TYR A 51 -1.60 3.14 3.01
CA TYR A 51 -0.43 4.01 2.94
C TYR A 51 0.36 3.79 1.64
N ILE A 52 0.65 2.53 1.28
CA ILE A 52 1.30 2.20 0.00
C ILE A 52 0.55 2.81 -1.17
N LEU A 53 -0.77 2.64 -1.24
CA LEU A 53 -1.57 3.17 -2.36
C LEU A 53 -1.57 4.71 -2.39
N ALA A 54 -1.53 5.35 -1.22
CA ALA A 54 -1.49 6.81 -1.11
C ALA A 54 -0.13 7.40 -1.50
N GLN A 55 0.96 6.73 -1.14
CA GLN A 55 2.32 7.15 -1.50
C GLN A 55 2.72 6.74 -2.92
N SER A 56 2.09 5.70 -3.46
CA SER A 56 2.29 5.33 -4.86
C SER A 56 1.60 6.32 -5.79
N GLU A 57 2.20 6.56 -6.95
CA GLU A 57 1.54 7.28 -8.05
C GLU A 57 0.48 6.41 -8.77
N PHE A 58 0.26 5.17 -8.32
CA PHE A 58 -0.56 4.18 -9.02
C PHE A 58 -1.99 4.69 -9.24
N THR A 59 -2.67 5.08 -8.17
CA THR A 59 -4.08 5.52 -8.23
C THR A 59 -4.27 6.74 -9.15
N ALA A 60 -3.32 7.68 -9.11
CA ALA A 60 -3.36 8.87 -9.96
C ALA A 60 -3.11 8.54 -11.45
N SER A 61 -2.30 7.52 -11.71
CA SER A 61 -1.95 7.05 -13.06
C SER A 61 -3.01 6.14 -13.71
N LEU A 62 -3.98 5.64 -12.94
CA LEU A 62 -5.01 4.74 -13.47
C LEU A 62 -5.99 5.49 -14.40
N PRO A 63 -6.23 4.95 -15.62
CA PRO A 63 -7.31 5.42 -16.49
C PRO A 63 -8.66 5.43 -15.79
N ASP A 64 -9.56 6.35 -16.20
CA ASP A 64 -10.89 6.52 -15.59
C ASP A 64 -11.70 5.22 -15.54
N LYS A 65 -11.58 4.34 -16.54
CA LYS A 65 -12.24 3.03 -16.58
C LYS A 65 -11.88 2.11 -15.38
N TYR A 66 -10.76 2.37 -14.72
CA TYR A 66 -10.27 1.63 -13.55
C TYR A 66 -10.40 2.41 -12.24
N ARG A 67 -10.92 3.65 -12.25
CA ARG A 67 -11.19 4.43 -11.04
C ARG A 67 -12.41 3.86 -10.31
N LEU A 68 -12.18 2.78 -9.58
CA LEU A 68 -13.19 2.06 -8.81
C LEU A 68 -13.31 2.66 -7.40
N PRO A 69 -14.52 2.73 -6.83
CA PRO A 69 -14.73 3.33 -5.50
C PRO A 69 -14.15 2.46 -4.38
N GLN A 70 -13.94 1.16 -4.62
CA GLN A 70 -13.51 0.22 -3.59
C GLN A 70 -11.98 0.08 -3.55
N ARG A 71 -11.37 0.40 -2.40
CA ARG A 71 -9.92 0.30 -2.18
C ARG A 71 -9.35 -1.09 -2.40
N GLY A 72 -10.09 -2.13 -2.05
CA GLY A 72 -9.68 -3.52 -2.30
C GLY A 72 -9.47 -3.82 -3.78
N TYR A 73 -10.22 -3.16 -4.67
CA TYR A 73 -10.07 -3.34 -6.11
C TYR A 73 -8.82 -2.63 -6.64
N VAL A 74 -8.56 -1.42 -6.13
CA VAL A 74 -7.32 -0.68 -6.45
C VAL A 74 -6.09 -1.46 -5.96
N TRP A 75 -6.15 -2.03 -4.75
CA TRP A 75 -5.09 -2.89 -4.23
C TRP A 75 -4.85 -4.13 -5.09
N TYR A 76 -5.92 -4.78 -5.57
CA TYR A 76 -5.81 -5.94 -6.46
C TYR A 76 -5.20 -5.57 -7.83
N MET A 77 -5.47 -4.37 -8.34
CA MET A 77 -4.83 -3.92 -9.58
C MET A 77 -3.37 -3.56 -9.34
N PHE A 78 -3.06 -2.88 -8.22
CA PHE A 78 -1.68 -2.54 -7.85
C PHE A 78 -0.81 -3.79 -7.72
N SER A 79 -1.32 -4.86 -7.11
CA SER A 79 -0.56 -6.11 -6.95
C SER A 79 -0.16 -6.76 -8.27
N GLN A 80 -0.90 -6.54 -9.36
CA GLN A 80 -0.55 -7.02 -10.70
C GLN A 80 0.65 -6.26 -11.30
N SER A 81 0.86 -5.01 -10.87
CA SER A 81 1.99 -4.17 -11.27
C SER A 81 3.27 -4.46 -10.50
N VAL A 82 3.18 -5.02 -9.29
CA VAL A 82 4.35 -5.26 -8.44
C VAL A 82 5.28 -6.32 -9.07
N ARG A 83 6.58 -6.04 -9.03
CA ARG A 83 7.65 -6.92 -9.51
C ARG A 83 8.57 -7.39 -8.40
N GLU A 84 8.85 -6.51 -7.45
CA GLU A 84 9.75 -6.79 -6.35
C GLU A 84 9.29 -6.05 -5.10
N ILE A 85 9.36 -6.73 -3.96
CA ILE A 85 9.20 -6.11 -2.64
C ILE A 85 10.38 -6.54 -1.78
N ARG A 86 11.06 -5.55 -1.19
CA ARG A 86 12.06 -5.77 -0.14
C ARG A 86 11.57 -5.07 1.12
N VAL A 87 11.60 -5.77 2.24
CA VAL A 87 11.20 -5.23 3.54
C VAL A 87 12.30 -5.52 4.55
N THR A 88 12.72 -4.49 5.26
CA THR A 88 13.64 -4.55 6.39
C THR A 88 13.02 -3.88 7.61
N SER A 89 13.75 -3.84 8.72
CA SER A 89 13.39 -3.04 9.90
C SER A 89 13.36 -1.55 9.60
N GLU A 90 14.26 -1.06 8.73
CA GLU A 90 14.41 0.37 8.46
C GLU A 90 13.40 0.89 7.42
N GLY A 91 12.89 0.00 6.55
CA GLY A 91 12.02 0.44 5.47
C GLY A 91 11.58 -0.65 4.52
N MET A 92 10.86 -0.24 3.47
CA MET A 92 10.34 -1.10 2.44
C MET A 92 10.53 -0.44 1.08
N VAL A 93 10.97 -1.24 0.11
CA VAL A 93 11.09 -0.84 -1.29
C VAL A 93 10.17 -1.71 -2.12
N ILE A 94 9.27 -1.07 -2.87
CA ILE A 94 8.36 -1.73 -3.80
C ILE A 94 8.69 -1.27 -5.21
N LYS A 95 9.10 -2.20 -6.07
CA LYS A 95 9.24 -1.93 -7.50
C LYS A 95 8.03 -2.42 -8.25
N TYR A 96 7.45 -1.56 -9.07
CA TYR A 96 6.24 -1.85 -9.82
C TYR A 96 6.27 -1.22 -11.21
N GLU A 97 5.53 -1.82 -12.14
CA GLU A 97 5.42 -1.40 -13.53
C GLU A 97 3.95 -1.22 -13.87
N LEU A 98 3.58 -0.04 -14.39
CA LEU A 98 2.22 0.19 -14.85
C LEU A 98 1.93 -0.68 -16.08
N LEU A 99 0.75 -1.28 -16.08
CA LEU A 99 0.25 -2.13 -17.15
C LEU A 99 -0.76 -1.36 -18.03
N ASP A 100 -0.80 -1.73 -19.31
CA ASP A 100 -1.80 -1.21 -20.25
C ASP A 100 -3.22 -1.69 -19.90
N GLU A 101 -3.31 -2.91 -19.34
CA GLU A 101 -4.56 -3.53 -18.92
C GLU A 101 -4.41 -4.19 -17.54
N TYR A 102 -5.44 -4.01 -16.72
CA TYR A 102 -5.58 -4.66 -15.42
C TYR A 102 -6.77 -5.60 -15.42
N ARG A 103 -6.60 -6.75 -14.77
CA ARG A 103 -7.73 -7.62 -14.45
C ARG A 103 -8.53 -6.99 -13.33
N LEU A 104 -9.83 -6.90 -13.53
CA LEU A 104 -10.75 -6.53 -12.47
C LEU A 104 -10.92 -7.70 -11.49
N PRO A 105 -11.09 -7.43 -10.19
CA PRO A 105 -11.32 -8.48 -9.20
C PRO A 105 -12.59 -9.27 -9.54
N PHE A 106 -12.60 -10.55 -9.16
CA PHE A 106 -13.69 -11.47 -9.48
C PHE A 106 -15.04 -10.92 -9.00
N LYS A 107 -16.05 -10.91 -9.89
CA LYS A 107 -17.43 -10.46 -9.60
C LYS A 107 -18.13 -11.24 -8.46
N GLN A 108 -17.50 -12.29 -7.90
CA GLN A 108 -18.15 -13.31 -7.06
C GLN A 108 -17.96 -13.16 -5.54
N PHE A 109 -17.27 -12.14 -5.02
CA PHE A 109 -17.15 -11.98 -3.56
C PHE A 109 -18.36 -11.27 -2.89
N TYR A 110 -19.51 -11.26 -3.55
CA TYR A 110 -20.78 -10.85 -2.97
C TYR A 110 -21.86 -11.90 -3.26
N LEU A 111 -21.93 -12.91 -2.39
CA LEU A 111 -23.15 -13.63 -2.04
C LEU A 111 -23.29 -13.55 -0.51
#